data_AF-A0A9P6U3M9-F1
#
_entry.id   AF-A0A9P6U3M9-F1
#
_cell.length_a   1.000
_cell.length_b   1.000
_cell.length_c   1.000
_cell.angle_alpha   90.00
_cell.angle_beta   90.00
_cell.angle_gamma   90.00
#
_symmetry.space_group_name_H-M   'P 1'
#
loop_
_entity.id
_entity.type
_entity.pdbx_description
1 polymer ?
#
loop_
_entity_poly.entity_id
_entity_poly.type
_entity_poly.pdbx_seq_one_letter_code
_entity_poly.pdbx_strand_id
1 'polypeptide(L)'
;MSYTKPDPNVFYPIPPGQLPPGFVAPLPGTIVRGVPIIVPLGLEMLISPQGYPVFVPDSTTATTTPVPSPAPTAAYPASSPPTPQVASSYPLPPGSNGVAPSPTTGANGLSHKPGYAFEPLASQYPPMPTVPAISHPPYAQQQHQQPPPPPPQQQQQQQQQQQQPQQQTPRGLTFASLETSFRTSTETFNAWIFYSLGLNVVPGQKEIVLTLRQKPGVYTLSMIQPLLYQFFHEIHQHLVAHRTILSSGDTYSCRIQTPEAGLRELSLLLVHAPAECKTLLENKDVLYGLLATRDEAAVFQRYGAARCLSNMGNELETWPVPLWSDWSKTHSIVTLQNFEGCVLDTVATPFLSTRNVVATLDTVSHRMTLVMSSGALEAIQQDLRRFPPTIFPSMGSTPARVSLLLDLDPGSQAYLTWRKGQDGPAVFNARPNPTSYHGCWLSFVGHGQGLEKESIGPVEDGLEVRMNASTWERLSQALLSKTPTVVPVGTEAIQLVYA
;
A
#
# COMPACT_ATOMS: atom_id res chain seq x y z
N MET A 1 -23.60 -22.06 -39.81
CA MET A 1 -22.88 -23.33 -39.58
C MET A 1 -23.58 -24.03 -38.42
N SER A 2 -24.06 -25.26 -38.62
CA SER A 2 -24.74 -26.03 -37.57
C SER A 2 -23.73 -26.41 -36.48
N TYR A 3 -23.96 -25.93 -35.26
CA TYR A 3 -23.14 -26.31 -34.10
C TYR A 3 -23.52 -27.73 -33.67
N THR A 4 -22.65 -28.69 -33.93
CA THR A 4 -22.78 -30.04 -33.38
C THR A 4 -22.16 -30.04 -31.99
N LYS A 5 -22.95 -30.33 -30.95
CA LYS A 5 -22.49 -30.34 -29.56
C LYS A 5 -21.48 -31.48 -29.36
N PRO A 6 -20.28 -31.24 -28.81
CA PRO A 6 -19.28 -32.28 -28.62
C PRO A 6 -19.76 -33.35 -27.63
N ASP A 7 -19.41 -34.60 -27.90
CA ASP A 7 -19.72 -35.75 -27.04
C ASP A 7 -18.94 -35.62 -25.71
N PRO A 8 -19.62 -35.63 -24.54
CA PRO A 8 -18.99 -35.47 -23.23
C PRO A 8 -18.09 -36.64 -22.82
N ASN A 9 -18.14 -37.78 -23.53
CA ASN A 9 -17.32 -38.96 -23.24
C ASN A 9 -16.08 -39.09 -24.13
N VAL A 10 -15.83 -38.12 -25.01
CA VAL A 10 -14.71 -38.14 -25.96
C VAL A 10 -13.66 -37.11 -25.55
N PHE A 11 -12.41 -37.56 -25.43
CA PHE A 11 -11.26 -36.71 -25.12
C PHE A 11 -10.83 -35.93 -26.36
N TYR A 12 -10.77 -34.60 -26.26
CA TYR A 12 -10.27 -33.74 -27.34
C TYR A 12 -8.82 -33.31 -27.03
N PRO A 13 -7.80 -33.84 -27.73
CA PRO A 13 -6.42 -33.41 -27.52
C PRO A 13 -6.20 -31.97 -28.01
N ILE A 14 -5.35 -31.23 -27.30
CA ILE A 14 -4.95 -29.87 -27.70
C ILE A 14 -4.11 -29.96 -28.98
N PRO A 15 -4.41 -29.18 -30.05
CA PRO A 15 -3.61 -29.20 -31.27
C PRO A 15 -2.15 -28.77 -31.02
N PRO A 16 -1.16 -29.36 -31.71
CA PRO A 16 0.23 -28.97 -31.57
C PRO A 16 0.44 -27.48 -31.91
N GLY A 17 1.10 -26.71 -31.04
CA GLY A 17 1.49 -25.32 -31.29
C GLY A 17 0.79 -24.24 -30.45
N GLN A 18 -0.14 -24.61 -29.57
CA GLN A 18 -0.84 -23.65 -28.69
C GLN A 18 -0.27 -23.52 -27.27
N LEU A 19 0.83 -24.22 -26.95
CA LEU A 19 1.51 -24.05 -25.68
C LEU A 19 2.72 -23.10 -25.84
N PRO A 20 2.98 -22.19 -24.89
CA PRO A 20 4.12 -21.27 -24.96
C PRO A 20 5.46 -22.04 -25.09
N PRO A 21 6.44 -21.52 -25.87
CA PRO A 21 7.77 -22.12 -25.95
C PRO A 21 8.40 -22.22 -24.54
N GLY A 22 8.78 -23.42 -24.12
CA GLY A 22 9.37 -23.69 -22.81
C GLY A 22 8.41 -24.25 -21.74
N PHE A 23 7.15 -24.53 -22.09
CA PHE A 23 6.23 -25.20 -21.17
C PHE A 23 6.65 -26.67 -20.93
N VAL A 24 6.97 -27.01 -19.68
CA VAL A 24 7.21 -28.39 -19.22
C VAL A 24 6.05 -28.77 -18.31
N ALA A 25 5.34 -29.85 -18.66
CA ALA A 25 4.22 -30.32 -17.85
C ALA A 25 4.70 -30.77 -16.46
N PRO A 26 4.01 -30.39 -15.37
CA PRO A 26 4.38 -30.83 -14.03
C PRO A 26 4.10 -32.32 -13.84
N LEU A 27 4.81 -32.95 -12.90
CA LEU A 27 4.61 -34.37 -12.58
C LEU A 27 3.22 -34.60 -11.94
N PRO A 28 2.60 -35.77 -12.17
CA PRO A 28 1.30 -36.10 -11.60
C PRO A 28 1.27 -35.94 -10.06
N GLY A 29 0.29 -35.20 -9.55
CA GLY A 29 0.14 -34.90 -8.12
C GLY A 29 0.69 -33.55 -7.65
N THR A 30 1.26 -32.73 -8.55
CA THR A 30 1.76 -31.38 -8.22
C THR A 30 0.62 -30.35 -8.23
N ILE A 31 0.43 -29.59 -7.14
CA ILE A 31 -0.51 -28.46 -7.11
C ILE A 31 0.17 -27.26 -7.80
N VAL A 32 -0.33 -26.89 -8.98
CA VAL A 32 0.13 -25.72 -9.74
C VAL A 32 -0.70 -24.51 -9.34
N ARG A 33 -0.06 -23.42 -8.87
CA ARG A 33 -0.68 -22.10 -8.76
C ARG A 33 0.08 -21.12 -9.64
N GLY A 34 -0.63 -20.45 -10.56
CA GLY A 34 -0.15 -19.20 -11.18
C GLY A 34 0.19 -19.19 -12.68
N VAL A 35 -0.46 -20.00 -13.53
CA VAL A 35 -0.44 -19.75 -14.98
C VAL A 35 -1.87 -19.39 -15.44
N PRO A 36 -2.11 -18.23 -16.06
CA PRO A 36 -3.43 -17.89 -16.58
C PRO A 36 -3.75 -18.74 -17.82
N ILE A 37 -4.76 -19.59 -17.72
CA ILE A 37 -5.34 -20.34 -18.86
C ILE A 37 -6.75 -19.79 -19.07
N ILE A 38 -7.07 -19.39 -20.29
CA ILE A 38 -8.40 -18.91 -20.67
C ILE A 38 -9.32 -20.14 -20.82
N VAL A 39 -10.32 -20.27 -19.95
CA VAL A 39 -11.33 -21.33 -20.03
C VAL A 39 -12.59 -20.78 -20.74
N PRO A 40 -13.09 -21.41 -21.81
CA PRO A 40 -14.34 -21.00 -22.46
C PRO A 40 -15.55 -21.12 -21.51
N LEU A 41 -16.48 -20.17 -21.56
CA LEU A 41 -17.72 -20.18 -20.78
C LEU A 41 -18.54 -21.46 -21.01
N GLY A 42 -18.96 -22.12 -19.91
CA GLY A 42 -19.79 -23.33 -19.91
C GLY A 42 -19.03 -24.67 -19.81
N LEU A 43 -17.71 -24.62 -19.61
CA LEU A 43 -16.87 -25.79 -19.34
C LEU A 43 -16.09 -25.61 -18.02
N GLU A 44 -16.02 -26.67 -17.22
CA GLU A 44 -15.14 -26.79 -16.07
C GLU A 44 -13.81 -27.44 -16.49
N MET A 45 -12.68 -26.96 -15.94
CA MET A 45 -11.35 -27.53 -16.22
C MET A 45 -10.93 -28.46 -15.09
N LEU A 46 -10.74 -29.74 -15.39
CA LEU A 46 -10.21 -30.76 -14.48
C LEU A 46 -8.80 -31.17 -14.89
N ILE A 47 -8.00 -31.67 -13.95
CA ILE A 47 -6.69 -32.27 -14.24
C ILE A 47 -6.87 -33.79 -14.28
N SER A 48 -6.50 -34.44 -15.39
CA SER A 48 -6.56 -35.89 -15.50
C SER A 48 -5.55 -36.58 -14.58
N PRO A 49 -5.71 -37.88 -14.26
CA PRO A 49 -4.74 -38.63 -13.47
C PRO A 49 -3.32 -38.64 -14.08
N GLN A 50 -3.21 -38.39 -15.39
CA GLN A 50 -1.95 -38.30 -16.12
C GLN A 50 -1.37 -36.86 -16.16
N GLY A 51 -2.03 -35.88 -15.52
CA GLY A 51 -1.51 -34.51 -15.35
C GLY A 51 -1.88 -33.52 -16.46
N TYR A 52 -2.84 -33.85 -17.33
CA TYR A 52 -3.27 -32.98 -18.42
C TYR A 52 -4.55 -32.21 -18.05
N PRO A 53 -4.66 -30.91 -18.40
CA PRO A 53 -5.91 -30.17 -18.26
C PRO A 53 -6.96 -30.68 -19.27
N VAL A 54 -8.19 -30.90 -18.81
CA VAL A 54 -9.33 -31.40 -19.58
C VAL A 54 -10.55 -30.53 -19.29
N PHE A 55 -11.31 -30.17 -20.32
CA PHE A 55 -12.51 -29.35 -20.17
C PHE A 55 -13.77 -30.21 -20.28
N VAL A 56 -14.69 -30.12 -19.32
CA VAL A 56 -15.96 -30.86 -19.27
C VAL A 56 -17.16 -29.91 -19.17
N PRO A 57 -18.30 -30.17 -19.86
CA PRO A 57 -19.45 -29.27 -19.81
C PRO A 57 -20.12 -29.18 -18.43
N ASP A 58 -20.57 -27.98 -18.05
CA ASP A 58 -21.28 -27.74 -16.79
C ASP A 58 -22.59 -28.55 -16.71
N SER A 59 -22.71 -29.37 -15.68
CA SER A 59 -23.79 -30.36 -15.51
C SER A 59 -25.08 -29.83 -14.87
N THR A 60 -25.47 -28.58 -15.14
CA THR A 60 -26.69 -27.97 -14.57
C THR A 60 -27.65 -27.45 -15.65
N THR A 61 -28.37 -28.36 -16.30
CA THR A 61 -29.77 -28.18 -16.76
C THR A 61 -30.35 -29.48 -17.34
N ALA A 62 -31.61 -29.77 -16.97
CA ALA A 62 -32.57 -30.73 -17.55
C ALA A 62 -32.82 -32.10 -16.85
N THR A 63 -33.92 -32.12 -16.08
CA THR A 63 -35.15 -32.93 -16.17
C THR A 63 -35.17 -34.35 -16.81
N THR A 64 -35.88 -35.23 -16.10
CA THR A 64 -36.20 -36.67 -16.25
C THR A 64 -36.81 -37.18 -17.57
N THR A 65 -36.50 -38.44 -17.97
CA THR A 65 -37.47 -39.57 -18.26
C THR A 65 -36.72 -40.88 -18.68
N PRO A 66 -37.37 -42.08 -18.66
CA PRO A 66 -36.81 -43.33 -18.09
C PRO A 66 -36.61 -44.50 -19.09
N VAL A 67 -35.79 -45.51 -18.75
CA VAL A 67 -35.76 -46.86 -19.37
C VAL A 67 -35.26 -47.90 -18.32
N PRO A 68 -35.75 -49.17 -18.33
CA PRO A 68 -35.96 -49.96 -17.10
C PRO A 68 -34.85 -50.97 -16.75
N SER A 69 -34.85 -51.34 -15.47
CA SER A 69 -34.09 -52.44 -14.87
C SER A 69 -34.50 -53.83 -15.35
N PRO A 70 -33.58 -54.80 -15.28
CA PRO A 70 -33.89 -56.14 -14.79
C PRO A 70 -33.32 -56.35 -13.38
N ALA A 71 -34.09 -57.05 -12.56
CA ALA A 71 -33.76 -57.56 -11.23
C ALA A 71 -33.73 -59.11 -11.29
N PRO A 72 -33.55 -59.85 -10.19
CA PRO A 72 -32.45 -59.82 -9.22
C PRO A 72 -31.92 -61.26 -8.93
N THR A 73 -30.82 -61.39 -8.19
CA THR A 73 -30.48 -62.61 -7.41
C THR A 73 -29.47 -62.18 -6.33
N ALA A 74 -29.90 -61.99 -5.07
CA ALA A 74 -29.78 -62.92 -3.92
C ALA A 74 -28.32 -63.31 -3.57
N ALA A 75 -27.83 -63.44 -2.33
CA ALA A 75 -28.22 -63.05 -0.98
C ALA A 75 -27.02 -63.41 -0.05
N TYR A 76 -26.77 -62.63 1.03
CA TYR A 76 -26.06 -62.97 2.29
C TYR A 76 -24.55 -63.37 2.28
N PRO A 77 -23.85 -63.47 3.44
CA PRO A 77 -23.76 -62.56 4.59
C PRO A 77 -22.31 -62.30 5.10
N ALA A 78 -22.21 -61.31 6.01
CA ALA A 78 -21.31 -61.14 7.18
C ALA A 78 -19.95 -61.89 7.29
N SER A 79 -18.90 -61.12 7.61
CA SER A 79 -17.84 -61.53 8.57
C SER A 79 -16.93 -60.35 8.98
N SER A 80 -16.93 -60.00 10.28
CA SER A 80 -15.80 -59.38 11.00
C SER A 80 -14.62 -60.38 11.07
N PRO A 81 -13.32 -60.01 11.26
CA PRO A 81 -12.74 -59.68 12.59
C PRO A 81 -11.41 -58.83 12.49
N PRO A 82 -10.43 -58.90 13.42
CA PRO A 82 -10.41 -58.46 14.81
C PRO A 82 -9.31 -57.41 15.14
N THR A 83 -9.43 -56.84 16.32
CA THR A 83 -8.39 -56.13 17.11
C THR A 83 -7.17 -57.00 17.43
N PRO A 84 -6.00 -56.40 17.66
CA PRO A 84 -5.08 -56.89 18.68
C PRO A 84 -4.77 -55.83 19.76
N GLN A 85 -5.00 -56.21 21.01
CA GLN A 85 -4.36 -55.64 22.19
C GLN A 85 -2.91 -56.15 22.27
N VAL A 86 -1.95 -55.26 22.56
CA VAL A 86 -0.70 -55.65 23.22
C VAL A 86 -0.37 -54.61 24.28
N ALA A 87 -0.25 -55.12 25.51
CA ALA A 87 0.21 -54.44 26.71
C ALA A 87 1.75 -54.36 26.77
N SER A 88 2.28 -53.34 27.44
CA SER A 88 3.55 -53.31 28.21
C SER A 88 3.73 -51.87 28.75
N SER A 89 3.39 -51.53 30.00
CA SER A 89 4.15 -51.70 31.26
C SER A 89 5.61 -51.21 31.20
N TYR A 90 5.93 -50.07 31.82
CA TYR A 90 7.19 -49.74 32.52
C TYR A 90 7.03 -48.41 33.31
N PRO A 91 7.86 -48.11 34.33
CA PRO A 91 7.41 -47.64 35.64
C PRO A 91 7.75 -46.18 35.96
N LEU A 92 7.00 -45.62 36.90
CA LEU A 92 7.31 -44.36 37.60
C LEU A 92 8.38 -44.57 38.69
N PRO A 93 9.29 -43.59 38.90
CA PRO A 93 9.95 -43.38 40.19
C PRO A 93 9.16 -42.41 41.09
N PRO A 94 9.46 -42.43 42.40
CA PRO A 94 8.51 -42.07 43.45
C PRO A 94 8.53 -40.59 43.81
N GLY A 95 7.47 -40.18 44.50
CA GLY A 95 7.19 -38.80 44.86
C GLY A 95 7.96 -38.28 46.06
N SER A 96 7.69 -37.01 46.34
CA SER A 96 7.82 -36.43 47.67
C SER A 96 6.77 -35.33 47.84
N ASN A 97 5.77 -35.64 48.68
CA ASN A 97 5.08 -34.80 49.64
C ASN A 97 5.36 -33.28 49.53
N GLY A 98 4.38 -32.41 49.34
CA GLY A 98 3.15 -32.33 50.12
C GLY A 98 3.29 -31.12 51.07
N VAL A 99 2.30 -30.22 51.03
CA VAL A 99 1.76 -29.37 52.12
C VAL A 99 1.01 -28.20 51.46
N ALA A 100 -0.31 -28.28 51.51
CA ALA A 100 -1.20 -27.13 51.45
C ALA A 100 -1.16 -26.43 52.83
N PRO A 101 -1.50 -25.13 52.94
CA PRO A 101 -2.93 -24.81 53.07
C PRO A 101 -3.37 -23.45 52.46
N SER A 102 -4.61 -23.47 51.97
CA SER A 102 -5.75 -22.54 52.17
C SER A 102 -5.61 -21.00 52.23
N PRO A 103 -6.71 -20.28 51.90
CA PRO A 103 -6.69 -18.93 51.36
C PRO A 103 -6.92 -17.86 52.45
N THR A 104 -6.36 -16.68 52.22
CA THR A 104 -6.69 -15.47 53.00
C THR A 104 -6.96 -14.29 52.06
N THR A 105 -8.22 -13.88 52.11
CA THR A 105 -8.71 -12.51 51.94
C THR A 105 -7.77 -11.50 52.58
N GLY A 106 -7.36 -10.49 51.81
CA GLY A 106 -6.58 -9.35 52.28
C GLY A 106 -6.85 -8.14 51.41
N ALA A 107 -7.93 -7.43 51.73
CA ALA A 107 -8.14 -6.06 51.30
C ALA A 107 -7.06 -5.16 51.91
N ASN A 108 -6.34 -4.43 51.06
CA ASN A 108 -5.57 -3.22 51.35
C ASN A 108 -5.60 -2.43 50.04
N GLY A 109 -6.18 -1.24 49.94
CA GLY A 109 -6.04 -0.13 50.87
C GLY A 109 -4.94 0.82 50.36
N LEU A 110 -5.13 1.40 49.17
CA LEU A 110 -4.29 2.49 48.68
C LEU A 110 -5.13 3.75 48.49
N SER A 111 -5.07 4.53 49.56
CA SER A 111 -5.28 5.97 49.70
C SER A 111 -5.19 6.76 48.39
N HIS A 112 -6.34 7.29 47.96
CA HIS A 112 -6.42 8.44 47.07
C HIS A 112 -5.96 9.70 47.81
N LYS A 113 -4.89 10.33 47.31
CA LYS A 113 -4.63 11.76 47.54
C LYS A 113 -5.13 12.56 46.32
N PRO A 114 -5.82 13.69 46.53
CA PRO A 114 -6.38 14.51 45.46
C PRO A 114 -5.41 15.62 45.04
N GLY A 115 -5.60 16.12 43.81
CA GLY A 115 -5.33 17.51 43.47
C GLY A 115 -3.99 17.81 42.80
N TYR A 116 -3.98 17.73 41.47
CA TYR A 116 -3.26 18.72 40.67
C TYR A 116 -4.25 19.31 39.67
N ALA A 117 -4.69 20.53 40.00
CA ALA A 117 -5.40 21.40 39.07
C ALA A 117 -4.43 21.77 37.94
N PHE A 118 -4.81 21.48 36.71
CA PHE A 118 -4.18 22.05 35.53
C PHE A 118 -4.64 23.51 35.43
N GLU A 119 -3.74 24.46 35.70
CA GLU A 119 -3.90 25.83 35.23
C GLU A 119 -3.74 25.88 33.71
N PRO A 120 -4.58 26.66 32.99
CA PRO A 120 -4.43 26.87 31.57
C PRO A 120 -3.27 27.82 31.29
N LEU A 121 -2.23 27.33 30.61
CA LEU A 121 -1.20 28.16 29.99
C LEU A 121 -1.83 29.06 28.94
N ALA A 122 -2.07 30.30 29.32
CA ALA A 122 -2.47 31.39 28.45
C ALA A 122 -1.42 31.58 27.34
N SER A 123 -1.89 31.52 26.10
CA SER A 123 -1.11 31.75 24.89
C SER A 123 -0.68 33.22 24.82
N GLN A 124 0.58 33.50 25.14
CA GLN A 124 1.22 34.77 24.78
C GLN A 124 1.83 34.63 23.39
N TYR A 125 1.06 34.99 22.36
CA TYR A 125 1.61 35.28 21.04
C TYR A 125 2.18 36.70 21.04
N PRO A 126 3.41 36.92 20.51
CA PRO A 126 3.89 38.27 20.25
C PRO A 126 3.06 38.92 19.13
N PRO A 127 2.79 40.24 19.20
CA PRO A 127 2.02 40.94 18.18
C PRO A 127 2.76 40.94 16.84
N MET A 128 2.05 40.61 15.76
CA MET A 128 2.56 40.71 14.40
C MET A 128 2.84 42.18 14.03
N PRO A 129 3.94 42.46 13.30
CA PRO A 129 4.22 43.80 12.81
C PRO A 129 3.20 44.22 11.73
N THR A 130 2.59 45.37 11.95
CA THR A 130 1.68 46.07 11.03
C THR A 130 2.42 46.44 9.75
N VAL A 131 2.02 45.86 8.62
CA VAL A 131 2.53 46.23 7.29
C VAL A 131 1.89 47.56 6.86
N PRO A 132 2.66 48.58 6.45
CA PRO A 132 2.11 49.85 6.00
C PRO A 132 1.37 49.71 4.67
N ALA A 133 0.24 50.41 4.58
CA ALA A 133 -0.60 50.53 3.40
C ALA A 133 0.19 51.11 2.21
N ILE A 134 0.20 50.37 1.10
CA ILE A 134 0.72 50.84 -0.18
C ILE A 134 -0.34 51.76 -0.79
N SER A 135 -0.01 53.05 -0.85
CA SER A 135 -0.74 54.10 -1.54
C SER A 135 -0.59 53.94 -3.06
N HIS A 136 -1.73 53.92 -3.76
CA HIS A 136 -1.79 53.99 -5.22
C HIS A 136 -1.37 55.38 -5.73
N PRO A 137 -0.55 55.48 -6.78
CA PRO A 137 -0.37 56.74 -7.50
C PRO A 137 -1.55 57.02 -8.46
N PRO A 138 -1.80 58.31 -8.79
CA PRO A 138 -3.00 58.76 -9.48
C PRO A 138 -2.94 58.59 -11.00
N TYR A 139 -4.15 58.57 -11.58
CA TYR A 139 -4.48 58.60 -12.99
C TYR A 139 -3.71 59.67 -13.78
N ALA A 140 -3.02 59.24 -14.85
CA ALA A 140 -2.61 60.12 -15.93
C ALA A 140 -3.67 60.09 -17.05
N GLN A 141 -4.25 61.25 -17.34
CA GLN A 141 -5.09 61.50 -18.50
C GLN A 141 -4.26 61.33 -19.80
N GLN A 142 -4.69 60.45 -20.70
CA GLN A 142 -4.25 60.47 -22.09
C GLN A 142 -5.30 61.11 -22.98
N GLN A 143 -4.83 62.12 -23.71
CA GLN A 143 -5.55 62.96 -24.64
C GLN A 143 -6.03 62.16 -25.86
N HIS A 144 -7.21 62.52 -26.35
CA HIS A 144 -7.74 62.10 -27.64
C HIS A 144 -6.88 62.66 -28.78
N GLN A 145 -6.31 61.79 -29.61
CA GLN A 145 -5.85 62.15 -30.95
C GLN A 145 -6.66 61.35 -31.98
N GLN A 146 -7.14 62.07 -32.99
CA GLN A 146 -7.96 61.59 -34.10
C GLN A 146 -7.18 60.59 -35.00
N PRO A 147 -7.87 59.62 -35.62
CA PRO A 147 -7.25 58.74 -36.60
C PRO A 147 -7.06 59.45 -37.96
N PRO A 148 -5.90 59.29 -38.63
CA PRO A 148 -5.74 59.66 -40.03
C PRO A 148 -6.38 58.61 -40.96
N PRO A 149 -6.81 59.02 -42.18
CA PRO A 149 -7.42 58.12 -43.16
C PRO A 149 -6.40 57.14 -43.77
N PRO A 150 -6.83 55.94 -44.21
CA PRO A 150 -5.94 54.93 -44.77
C PRO A 150 -5.52 55.28 -46.21
N PRO A 151 -4.24 55.08 -46.59
CA PRO A 151 -3.83 55.07 -47.99
C PRO A 151 -4.26 53.77 -48.69
N PRO A 152 -4.61 53.80 -49.98
CA PRO A 152 -4.93 52.62 -50.74
C PRO A 152 -3.67 51.96 -51.30
N GLN A 153 -3.72 50.63 -51.40
CA GLN A 153 -2.89 49.74 -52.22
C GLN A 153 -1.44 49.50 -51.79
N GLN A 154 -1.12 48.23 -51.49
CA GLN A 154 -0.38 47.37 -52.43
C GLN A 154 -0.43 45.90 -51.99
N GLN A 155 -1.01 45.08 -52.87
CA GLN A 155 -0.92 43.62 -52.85
C GLN A 155 0.49 43.21 -53.30
N GLN A 156 1.36 42.81 -52.37
CA GLN A 156 2.47 41.87 -52.62
C GLN A 156 3.26 41.64 -51.31
N GLN A 157 2.74 40.77 -50.44
CA GLN A 157 3.52 40.07 -49.40
C GLN A 157 2.68 38.93 -48.81
N GLN A 158 2.26 37.98 -49.65
CA GLN A 158 1.75 36.68 -49.20
C GLN A 158 2.82 35.64 -49.50
N GLN A 159 3.78 35.43 -48.59
CA GLN A 159 4.51 34.14 -48.46
C GLN A 159 5.51 34.03 -47.27
N GLN A 160 5.41 34.86 -46.22
CA GLN A 160 6.24 34.69 -45.00
C GLN A 160 5.45 34.61 -43.67
N GLN A 161 4.17 34.20 -43.72
CA GLN A 161 3.44 33.78 -42.52
C GLN A 161 3.20 32.27 -42.55
N GLN A 162 4.27 31.48 -42.43
CA GLN A 162 4.15 30.12 -41.96
C GLN A 162 5.18 29.93 -40.84
N GLN A 163 4.70 29.39 -39.72
CA GLN A 163 5.42 29.15 -38.47
C GLN A 163 5.48 30.35 -37.50
N GLN A 164 4.34 31.00 -37.24
CA GLN A 164 4.09 31.32 -35.85
C GLN A 164 3.90 29.98 -35.13
N PRO A 165 4.71 29.61 -34.12
CA PRO A 165 4.41 28.45 -33.30
C PRO A 165 3.00 28.65 -32.78
N GLN A 166 2.09 27.74 -33.13
CA GLN A 166 0.76 27.70 -32.55
C GLN A 166 0.96 27.78 -31.04
N GLN A 167 0.64 28.93 -30.44
CA GLN A 167 0.52 29.05 -29.01
C GLN A 167 -0.54 28.03 -28.64
N GLN A 168 -0.09 26.86 -28.18
CA GLN A 168 -0.96 25.83 -27.65
C GLN A 168 -1.75 26.53 -26.56
N THR A 169 -3.04 26.75 -26.84
CA THR A 169 -3.97 27.30 -25.87
C THR A 169 -3.81 26.46 -24.61
N PRO A 170 -3.60 27.06 -23.42
CA PRO A 170 -3.43 26.30 -22.19
C PRO A 170 -4.54 25.26 -22.13
N ARG A 171 -4.18 23.98 -22.23
CA ARG A 171 -5.16 22.90 -22.18
C ARG A 171 -5.78 23.00 -20.79
N GLY A 172 -7.03 23.45 -20.72
CA GLY A 172 -7.76 23.49 -19.47
C GLY A 172 -7.80 22.11 -18.83
N LEU A 173 -7.98 22.07 -17.51
CA LEU A 173 -8.17 20.82 -16.79
C LEU A 173 -9.33 20.05 -17.42
N THR A 174 -9.04 18.84 -17.88
CA THR A 174 -10.03 17.86 -18.31
C THR A 174 -9.87 16.63 -17.43
N PHE A 175 -10.80 15.71 -17.54
CA PHE A 175 -10.72 14.41 -16.89
C PHE A 175 -11.48 13.40 -17.73
N ALA A 176 -11.20 12.13 -17.51
CA ALA A 176 -11.99 11.06 -18.12
C ALA A 176 -12.25 9.96 -17.10
N SER A 177 -13.25 9.15 -17.44
CA SER A 177 -13.71 8.04 -16.61
C SER A 177 -13.78 6.75 -17.42
N LEU A 178 -13.50 5.64 -16.76
CA LEU A 178 -13.66 4.29 -17.30
C LEU A 178 -14.26 3.38 -16.23
N GLU A 179 -14.89 2.29 -16.67
CA GLU A 179 -15.46 1.28 -15.78
C GLU A 179 -14.53 0.08 -15.67
N THR A 180 -14.46 -0.48 -14.47
CA THR A 180 -13.70 -1.70 -14.17
C THR A 180 -14.43 -2.52 -13.12
N SER A 181 -13.98 -3.75 -12.90
CA SER A 181 -14.50 -4.64 -11.85
C SER A 181 -13.38 -5.13 -10.95
N PHE A 182 -13.63 -5.16 -9.65
CA PHE A 182 -12.74 -5.70 -8.64
C PHE A 182 -13.34 -6.94 -7.99
N ARG A 183 -12.46 -7.82 -7.50
CA ARG A 183 -12.83 -9.03 -6.77
C ARG A 183 -11.96 -9.14 -5.52
N THR A 184 -12.61 -9.27 -4.36
CA THR A 184 -11.99 -9.67 -3.08
C THR A 184 -12.29 -11.14 -2.80
N SER A 185 -11.92 -11.66 -1.63
CA SER A 185 -12.33 -13.01 -1.25
C SER A 185 -13.84 -13.10 -0.97
N THR A 186 -14.44 -11.98 -0.54
CA THR A 186 -15.82 -11.90 -0.08
C THR A 186 -16.80 -11.38 -1.13
N GLU A 187 -16.35 -10.59 -2.11
CA GLU A 187 -17.25 -9.94 -3.05
C GLU A 187 -16.63 -9.62 -4.42
N THR A 188 -17.50 -9.34 -5.37
CA THR A 188 -17.16 -8.76 -6.68
C THR A 188 -18.02 -7.53 -6.90
N PHE A 189 -17.41 -6.42 -7.31
CA PHE A 189 -18.11 -5.17 -7.51
C PHE A 189 -17.50 -4.36 -8.65
N ASN A 190 -18.28 -3.44 -9.21
CA ASN A 190 -17.83 -2.51 -10.23
C ASN A 190 -17.28 -1.24 -9.60
N ALA A 191 -16.39 -0.55 -10.33
CA ALA A 191 -15.80 0.71 -9.93
C ALA A 191 -15.64 1.63 -11.14
N TRP A 192 -15.62 2.94 -10.89
CA TRP A 192 -15.23 3.95 -11.86
C TRP A 192 -13.81 4.41 -11.58
N ILE A 193 -12.95 4.42 -12.58
CA ILE A 193 -11.63 5.07 -12.48
C ILE A 193 -11.74 6.45 -13.11
N PHE A 194 -11.42 7.47 -12.34
CA PHE A 194 -11.32 8.86 -12.79
C PHE A 194 -9.86 9.25 -12.86
N TYR A 195 -9.46 9.92 -13.93
CA TYR A 195 -8.09 10.42 -14.07
C TYR A 195 -8.09 11.87 -14.52
N SER A 196 -7.24 12.68 -13.90
CA SER A 196 -7.03 14.07 -14.28
C SER A 196 -6.21 14.19 -15.56
N LEU A 197 -6.42 15.27 -16.29
CA LEU A 197 -5.64 15.66 -17.46
C LEU A 197 -5.43 17.18 -17.42
N GLY A 198 -4.21 17.62 -17.17
CA GLY A 198 -3.83 19.03 -17.11
C GLY A 198 -3.33 19.50 -15.74
N LEU A 199 -3.20 18.62 -14.74
CA LEU A 199 -2.54 19.00 -13.48
C LEU A 199 -1.06 19.35 -13.69
N ASN A 200 -0.45 18.80 -14.75
CA ASN A 200 0.91 19.09 -15.18
C ASN A 200 1.14 20.54 -15.66
N VAL A 201 0.13 21.41 -15.63
CA VAL A 201 0.31 22.87 -15.81
C VAL A 201 1.28 23.44 -14.77
N VAL A 202 1.35 22.83 -13.58
CA VAL A 202 2.39 23.09 -12.59
C VAL A 202 3.59 22.18 -12.91
N PRO A 203 4.78 22.71 -13.23
CA PRO A 203 5.94 21.89 -13.60
C PRO A 203 6.26 20.84 -12.53
N GLY A 204 6.38 19.58 -12.96
CA GLY A 204 6.68 18.44 -12.08
C GLY A 204 5.46 17.81 -11.40
N GLN A 205 4.28 18.42 -11.49
CA GLN A 205 3.06 17.81 -11.00
C GLN A 205 2.64 16.62 -11.87
N LYS A 206 2.41 15.48 -11.23
CA LYS A 206 1.85 14.28 -11.86
C LYS A 206 0.33 14.37 -11.96
N GLU A 207 -0.26 13.70 -12.95
CA GLU A 207 -1.71 13.49 -12.96
C GLU A 207 -2.13 12.56 -11.82
N ILE A 208 -3.38 12.66 -11.38
CA ILE A 208 -3.94 11.88 -10.28
C ILE A 208 -5.02 10.95 -10.83
N VAL A 209 -4.95 9.70 -10.41
CA VAL A 209 -5.94 8.65 -10.69
C VAL A 209 -6.66 8.30 -9.41
N LEU A 210 -7.99 8.24 -9.45
CA LEU A 210 -8.83 7.86 -8.32
C LEU A 210 -9.83 6.82 -8.78
N THR A 211 -9.83 5.67 -8.12
CA THR A 211 -10.83 4.63 -8.35
C THR A 211 -11.91 4.73 -7.27
N LEU A 212 -13.18 4.78 -7.68
CA LEU A 212 -14.33 4.87 -6.79
C LEU A 212 -15.24 3.66 -6.97
N ARG A 213 -15.52 2.94 -5.88
CA ARG A 213 -16.44 1.81 -5.86
C ARG A 213 -17.86 2.24 -6.24
N GLN A 214 -18.49 1.48 -7.14
CA GLN A 214 -19.91 1.67 -7.47
C GLN A 214 -20.79 1.09 -6.35
N LYS A 215 -21.90 1.78 -6.08
CA LYS A 215 -23.03 1.22 -5.34
C LYS A 215 -24.22 1.08 -6.28
N PRO A 216 -24.49 -0.14 -6.77
CA PRO A 216 -25.61 -0.39 -7.67
C PRO A 216 -26.92 0.15 -7.11
N GLY A 217 -27.67 0.89 -7.93
CA GLY A 217 -28.97 1.46 -7.54
C GLY A 217 -28.89 2.73 -6.68
N VAL A 218 -27.70 3.12 -6.19
CA VAL A 218 -27.54 4.35 -5.41
C VAL A 218 -26.94 5.48 -6.25
N TYR A 219 -25.88 5.17 -7.01
CA TYR A 219 -25.16 6.17 -7.79
C TYR A 219 -25.15 5.81 -9.27
N THR A 220 -25.18 6.84 -10.12
CA THR A 220 -24.93 6.71 -11.56
C THR A 220 -23.71 7.54 -11.94
N LEU A 221 -23.01 7.16 -13.02
CA LEU A 221 -21.84 7.90 -13.49
C LEU A 221 -22.17 9.39 -13.74
N SER A 222 -23.34 9.69 -14.32
CA SER A 222 -23.77 11.07 -14.58
C SER A 222 -23.95 11.92 -13.33
N MET A 223 -24.28 11.30 -12.18
CA MET A 223 -24.33 12.00 -10.89
C MET A 223 -22.94 12.21 -10.29
N ILE A 224 -22.04 11.23 -10.43
CA ILE A 224 -20.72 11.24 -9.79
C ILE A 224 -19.72 12.08 -10.58
N GLN A 225 -19.78 12.03 -11.91
CA GLN A 225 -18.83 12.66 -12.81
C GLN A 225 -18.65 14.18 -12.55
N PRO A 226 -19.72 14.99 -12.37
CA PRO A 226 -19.57 16.42 -12.04
C PRO A 226 -18.90 16.67 -10.67
N LEU A 227 -19.14 15.80 -9.69
CA LEU A 227 -18.57 15.91 -8.34
C LEU A 227 -17.06 15.67 -8.37
N LEU A 228 -16.61 14.65 -9.12
CA LEU A 228 -15.20 14.34 -9.29
C LEU A 228 -14.49 15.39 -10.15
N TYR A 229 -15.17 15.96 -11.16
CA TYR A 229 -14.65 17.10 -11.91
C TYR A 229 -14.35 18.29 -10.99
N GLN A 230 -15.33 18.67 -10.15
CA GLN A 230 -15.18 19.76 -9.20
C GLN A 230 -14.02 19.50 -8.23
N PHE A 231 -13.91 18.27 -7.73
CA PHE A 231 -12.80 17.84 -6.87
C PHE A 231 -11.42 18.01 -7.53
N PHE A 232 -11.23 17.54 -8.77
CA PHE A 232 -9.95 17.75 -9.48
C PHE A 232 -9.72 19.23 -9.81
N HIS A 233 -10.79 20.00 -10.05
CA HIS A 233 -10.70 21.43 -10.28
C HIS A 233 -10.17 22.17 -9.04
N GLU A 234 -10.64 21.80 -7.84
CA GLU A 234 -10.15 22.35 -6.57
C GLU A 234 -8.67 22.02 -6.33
N ILE A 235 -8.25 20.79 -6.62
CA ILE A 235 -6.83 20.40 -6.57
C ILE A 235 -6.01 21.28 -7.54
N HIS A 236 -6.45 21.38 -8.80
CA HIS A 236 -5.77 22.21 -9.80
C HIS A 236 -5.64 23.67 -9.35
N GLN A 237 -6.72 24.27 -8.86
CA GLN A 237 -6.70 25.64 -8.34
C GLN A 237 -5.71 25.78 -7.18
N HIS A 238 -5.70 24.81 -6.25
CA HIS A 238 -4.77 24.80 -5.12
C HIS A 238 -3.31 24.77 -5.59
N LEU A 239 -2.97 23.87 -6.51
CA LEU A 239 -1.61 23.72 -7.04
C LEU A 239 -1.14 24.99 -7.76
N VAL A 240 -2.00 25.59 -8.60
CA VAL A 240 -1.68 26.82 -9.33
C VAL A 240 -1.51 28.00 -8.37
N ALA A 241 -2.39 28.14 -7.37
CA ALA A 241 -2.35 29.25 -6.42
C ALA A 241 -1.11 29.20 -5.52
N HIS A 242 -0.73 28.02 -5.03
CA HIS A 242 0.38 27.87 -4.08
C HIS A 242 1.72 27.55 -4.75
N ARG A 243 1.72 27.24 -6.05
CA ARG A 243 2.88 26.73 -6.80
C ARG A 243 3.55 25.54 -6.10
N THR A 244 2.73 24.71 -5.47
CA THR A 244 3.15 23.47 -4.81
C THR A 244 2.86 22.30 -5.73
N ILE A 245 3.62 21.22 -5.55
CA ILE A 245 3.33 19.94 -6.17
C ILE A 245 2.86 18.96 -5.08
N LEU A 246 2.05 18.01 -5.49
CA LEU A 246 1.69 16.84 -4.70
C LEU A 246 2.50 15.64 -5.20
N SER A 247 2.96 14.79 -4.29
CA SER A 247 3.79 13.61 -4.55
C SER A 247 3.30 12.39 -3.76
N SER A 248 3.90 11.23 -4.01
CA SER A 248 3.69 10.05 -3.16
C SER A 248 4.07 10.36 -1.71
N GLY A 249 3.23 9.92 -0.77
CA GLY A 249 3.35 10.21 0.65
C GLY A 249 2.69 11.53 1.09
N ASP A 250 2.09 12.30 0.18
CA ASP A 250 1.32 13.49 0.53
C ASP A 250 -0.15 13.17 0.86
N THR A 251 -0.77 14.06 1.63
CA THR A 251 -2.21 14.07 1.88
C THR A 251 -2.80 15.40 1.43
N TYR A 252 -3.97 15.37 0.78
CA TYR A 252 -4.73 16.56 0.43
C TYR A 252 -6.11 16.55 1.10
N SER A 253 -6.35 17.48 2.02
CA SER A 253 -7.66 17.63 2.67
C SER A 253 -8.68 18.20 1.69
N CYS A 254 -9.86 17.58 1.63
CA CYS A 254 -10.89 17.94 0.68
C CYS A 254 -12.29 17.84 1.29
N ARG A 255 -13.22 18.61 0.73
CA ARG A 255 -14.64 18.54 1.06
C ARG A 255 -15.40 18.08 -0.17
N ILE A 256 -15.89 16.85 -0.13
CA ILE A 256 -16.56 16.24 -1.27
C ILE A 256 -18.04 16.10 -0.95
N GLN A 257 -18.89 16.64 -1.83
CA GLN A 257 -20.32 16.39 -1.79
C GLN A 257 -20.56 14.93 -2.24
N THR A 258 -21.16 14.12 -1.38
CA THR A 258 -21.54 12.74 -1.67
C THR A 258 -23.06 12.63 -1.81
N PRO A 259 -23.59 11.72 -2.66
CA PRO A 259 -25.05 11.62 -2.83
C PRO A 259 -25.79 11.06 -1.60
N GLU A 260 -25.14 10.22 -0.79
CA GLU A 260 -25.76 9.61 0.39
C GLU A 260 -25.66 10.48 1.65
N ALA A 261 -24.47 11.02 1.93
CA ALA A 261 -24.17 11.66 3.22
C ALA A 261 -24.02 13.19 3.13
N GLY A 262 -24.27 13.76 1.94
CA GLY A 262 -24.04 15.18 1.70
C GLY A 262 -22.56 15.54 1.72
N LEU A 263 -22.24 16.74 2.21
CA LEU A 263 -20.87 17.23 2.28
C LEU A 263 -20.05 16.44 3.31
N ARG A 264 -18.98 15.78 2.87
CA ARG A 264 -18.05 15.05 3.75
C ARG A 264 -16.68 15.69 3.73
N GLU A 265 -16.05 15.73 4.89
CA GLU A 265 -14.62 16.07 5.02
C GLU A 265 -13.80 14.77 4.89
N LEU A 266 -13.01 14.69 3.83
CA LEU A 266 -12.17 13.54 3.51
C LEU A 266 -10.74 14.02 3.24
N SER A 267 -9.81 13.08 3.15
CA SER A 267 -8.46 13.35 2.67
C SER A 267 -8.14 12.44 1.50
N LEU A 268 -7.44 12.97 0.52
CA LEU A 268 -6.84 12.19 -0.55
C LEU A 268 -5.43 11.77 -0.09
N LEU A 269 -5.21 10.48 0.08
CA LEU A 269 -3.88 9.90 0.31
C LEU A 269 -3.23 9.62 -1.04
N LEU A 270 -2.02 10.12 -1.27
CA LEU A 270 -1.34 10.00 -2.54
C LEU A 270 -0.20 8.99 -2.46
N VAL A 271 -0.18 8.05 -3.39
CA VAL A 271 0.89 7.05 -3.53
C VAL A 271 1.30 6.89 -4.99
N HIS A 272 2.41 6.21 -5.23
CA HIS A 272 2.77 5.76 -6.58
C HIS A 272 1.69 4.82 -7.13
N ALA A 273 1.31 5.02 -8.38
CA ALA A 273 0.27 4.20 -8.98
C ALA A 273 0.69 2.72 -9.08
N PRO A 274 -0.17 1.78 -8.67
CA PRO A 274 0.04 0.35 -8.89
C PRO A 274 0.24 0.03 -10.37
N ALA A 275 0.95 -1.06 -10.67
CA ALA A 275 1.25 -1.45 -12.05
C ALA A 275 -0.03 -1.70 -12.86
N GLU A 276 -1.06 -2.21 -12.21
CA GLU A 276 -2.40 -2.47 -12.75
C GLU A 276 -3.02 -1.19 -13.33
N CYS A 277 -2.87 -0.07 -12.62
CA CYS A 277 -3.39 1.24 -13.06
C CYS A 277 -2.58 1.82 -14.23
N LYS A 278 -1.28 1.51 -14.35
CA LYS A 278 -0.40 2.04 -15.40
C LYS A 278 -0.75 1.49 -16.78
N THR A 279 -1.22 0.24 -16.86
CA THR A 279 -1.61 -0.36 -18.15
C THR A 279 -2.78 0.34 -18.82
N LEU A 280 -3.64 0.99 -18.04
CA LEU A 280 -4.82 1.71 -18.53
C LEU A 280 -4.51 3.11 -19.06
N LEU A 281 -3.38 3.68 -18.65
CA LEU A 281 -3.01 5.06 -18.90
C LEU A 281 -1.66 5.09 -19.61
N GLU A 282 -1.67 4.97 -20.94
CA GLU A 282 -0.51 4.99 -21.86
C GLU A 282 0.78 5.60 -21.25
N ASN A 283 1.50 4.77 -20.47
CA ASN A 283 2.75 5.06 -19.78
C ASN A 283 2.91 6.49 -19.18
N LYS A 284 1.89 6.99 -18.47
CA LYS A 284 2.06 8.24 -17.69
C LYS A 284 2.51 7.93 -16.27
N ASP A 285 3.53 8.67 -15.83
CA ASP A 285 3.91 8.73 -14.41
C ASP A 285 2.81 9.47 -13.65
N VAL A 286 1.93 8.71 -13.00
CA VAL A 286 0.72 9.20 -12.31
C VAL A 286 0.75 8.85 -10.83
N LEU A 287 0.08 9.68 -10.03
CA LEU A 287 -0.22 9.38 -8.64
C LEU A 287 -1.55 8.65 -8.54
N TYR A 288 -1.62 7.70 -7.61
CA TYR A 288 -2.86 7.06 -7.24
C TYR A 288 -3.38 7.67 -5.95
N GLY A 289 -4.63 8.09 -5.98
CA GLY A 289 -5.33 8.79 -4.92
C GLY A 289 -6.38 7.90 -4.25
N LEU A 290 -6.28 7.77 -2.93
CA LEU A 290 -7.25 7.06 -2.10
C LEU A 290 -7.99 8.04 -1.20
N LEU A 291 -9.33 8.07 -1.28
CA LEU A 291 -10.15 8.82 -0.35
C LEU A 291 -10.17 8.11 1.00
N ALA A 292 -9.82 8.86 2.02
CA ALA A 292 -9.67 8.40 3.38
C ALA A 292 -10.45 9.29 4.35
N THR A 293 -10.86 8.69 5.47
CA THR A 293 -11.40 9.44 6.61
C THR A 293 -10.28 10.26 7.26
N ARG A 294 -10.66 11.19 8.15
CA ARG A 294 -9.70 11.97 8.93
C ARG A 294 -8.78 11.10 9.79
N ASP A 295 -9.29 10.01 10.37
CA ASP A 295 -8.47 9.13 11.22
C ASP A 295 -7.45 8.33 10.41
N GLU A 296 -7.86 7.84 9.24
CA GLU A 296 -6.97 7.14 8.31
C GLU A 296 -5.86 8.07 7.79
N ALA A 297 -6.22 9.31 7.47
CA ALA A 297 -5.25 10.34 7.11
C ALA A 297 -4.28 10.65 8.26
N ALA A 298 -4.75 10.66 9.50
CA ALA A 298 -3.90 10.86 10.67
C ALA A 298 -2.90 9.70 10.86
N VAL A 299 -3.32 8.45 10.61
CA VAL A 299 -2.42 7.28 10.60
C VAL A 299 -1.38 7.42 9.49
N PHE A 300 -1.81 7.78 8.28
CA PHE A 300 -0.93 7.96 7.12
C PHE A 300 0.13 9.04 7.36
N GLN A 301 -0.26 10.18 7.95
CA GLN A 301 0.66 11.27 8.27
C GLN A 301 1.62 10.91 9.41
N ARG A 302 1.13 10.23 10.45
CA ARG A 302 1.93 9.93 11.66
C ARG A 302 2.89 8.76 11.46
N TYR A 303 2.43 7.70 10.80
CA TYR A 303 3.18 6.45 10.68
C TYR A 303 3.55 6.06 9.24
N GLY A 304 3.24 6.91 8.27
CA GLY A 304 3.63 6.72 6.87
C GLY A 304 2.64 5.87 6.06
N ALA A 305 2.87 5.90 4.74
CA ALA A 305 2.03 5.23 3.75
C ALA A 305 2.03 3.71 3.91
N ALA A 306 3.20 3.10 4.12
CA ALA A 306 3.34 1.66 4.22
C ALA A 306 2.51 1.08 5.37
N ARG A 307 2.59 1.65 6.59
CA ARG A 307 1.79 1.19 7.75
C ARG A 307 0.30 1.35 7.50
N CYS A 308 -0.13 2.54 7.09
CA CYS A 308 -1.54 2.84 6.89
C CYS A 308 -2.15 1.93 5.82
N LEU A 309 -1.54 1.87 4.64
CA LEU A 309 -2.14 1.24 3.47
C LEU A 309 -1.98 -0.28 3.46
N SER A 310 -0.91 -0.85 4.03
CA SER A 310 -0.81 -2.31 4.19
C SER A 310 -1.84 -2.83 5.19
N ASN A 311 -2.11 -2.10 6.28
CA ASN A 311 -3.16 -2.47 7.23
C ASN A 311 -4.56 -2.30 6.65
N MET A 312 -4.80 -1.27 5.84
CA MET A 312 -6.07 -1.15 5.10
C MET A 312 -6.21 -2.25 4.05
N GLY A 313 -5.13 -2.57 3.33
CA GLY A 313 -5.10 -3.62 2.33
C GLY A 313 -5.35 -5.00 2.94
N ASN A 314 -4.77 -5.26 4.12
CA ASN A 314 -5.03 -6.50 4.86
C ASN A 314 -6.49 -6.62 5.29
N GLU A 315 -7.11 -5.55 5.79
CA GLU A 315 -8.53 -5.56 6.19
C GLU A 315 -9.48 -5.73 5.00
N LEU A 316 -9.17 -5.10 3.87
CA LEU A 316 -9.97 -5.15 2.64
C LEU A 316 -9.61 -6.32 1.73
N GLU A 317 -8.64 -7.15 2.14
CA GLU A 317 -8.13 -8.30 1.37
C GLU A 317 -7.62 -7.90 -0.03
N THR A 318 -6.93 -6.76 -0.11
CA THR A 318 -6.38 -6.19 -1.35
C THR A 318 -4.88 -5.99 -1.25
N TRP A 319 -4.14 -6.67 -2.12
CA TRP A 319 -2.69 -6.59 -2.16
C TRP A 319 -2.17 -5.46 -3.06
N PRO A 320 -1.10 -4.74 -2.66
CA PRO A 320 -0.62 -4.55 -1.28
C PRO A 320 -1.42 -3.48 -0.53
N VAL A 321 -2.27 -2.74 -1.24
CA VAL A 321 -3.04 -1.62 -0.75
C VAL A 321 -4.44 -1.64 -1.40
N PRO A 322 -5.42 -0.89 -0.86
CA PRO A 322 -6.71 -0.75 -1.49
C PRO A 322 -6.58 -0.19 -2.92
N LEU A 323 -7.25 -0.83 -3.88
CA LEU A 323 -7.28 -0.40 -5.29
C LEU A 323 -8.55 0.38 -5.64
N TRP A 324 -9.31 0.79 -4.63
CA TRP A 324 -10.47 1.66 -4.76
C TRP A 324 -10.69 2.47 -3.48
N SER A 325 -11.44 3.54 -3.64
CA SER A 325 -12.02 4.34 -2.58
C SER A 325 -13.48 3.97 -2.41
N ASP A 326 -13.94 3.93 -1.17
CA ASP A 326 -15.35 3.94 -0.83
C ASP A 326 -15.66 5.20 -0.01
N TRP A 327 -16.14 6.24 -0.69
CA TRP A 327 -16.47 7.51 -0.04
C TRP A 327 -17.76 7.47 0.79
N SER A 328 -18.47 6.34 0.80
CA SER A 328 -19.69 6.15 1.57
C SER A 328 -19.41 5.54 2.94
N LYS A 329 -18.20 5.00 3.15
CA LYS A 329 -17.81 4.38 4.40
C LYS A 329 -17.94 5.39 5.54
N THR A 330 -18.69 5.04 6.56
CA THR A 330 -18.90 5.90 7.74
C THR A 330 -17.84 5.67 8.80
N HIS A 331 -17.15 4.54 8.76
CA HIS A 331 -16.10 4.16 9.69
C HIS A 331 -14.72 4.18 9.03
N SER A 332 -13.72 4.47 9.84
CA SER A 332 -12.30 4.39 9.49
C SER A 332 -11.86 2.92 9.57
N ILE A 333 -11.12 2.44 8.56
CA ILE A 333 -10.57 1.08 8.53
C ILE A 333 -9.39 0.96 9.52
N VAL A 334 -8.58 2.02 9.56
CA VAL A 334 -7.47 2.17 10.50
C VAL A 334 -7.57 3.52 11.20
N THR A 335 -7.20 3.53 12.47
CA THR A 335 -7.22 4.71 13.34
C THR A 335 -5.95 4.74 14.18
N LEU A 336 -5.61 5.92 14.74
CA LEU A 336 -4.46 6.02 15.65
C LEU A 336 -4.58 5.11 16.87
N GLN A 337 -5.80 4.84 17.35
CA GLN A 337 -6.04 3.94 18.48
C GLN A 337 -5.58 2.50 18.18
N ASN A 338 -5.62 2.07 16.92
CA ASN A 338 -5.11 0.75 16.51
C ASN A 338 -3.59 0.61 16.69
N PHE A 339 -2.86 1.71 16.90
CA PHE A 339 -1.39 1.72 17.04
C PHE A 339 -0.93 2.37 18.36
N GLU A 340 -1.86 2.61 19.29
CA GLU A 340 -1.51 3.21 20.58
C GLU A 340 -0.51 2.31 21.33
N GLY A 341 0.61 2.91 21.75
CA GLY A 341 1.68 2.21 22.44
C GLY A 341 2.65 1.50 21.51
N CYS A 342 2.57 1.75 20.20
CA CYS A 342 3.56 1.25 19.25
C CYS A 342 4.96 1.78 19.61
N VAL A 343 6.00 1.03 19.24
CA VAL A 343 7.39 1.38 19.52
C VAL A 343 7.73 2.76 18.96
N LEU A 344 7.12 3.15 17.84
CA LEU A 344 7.31 4.47 17.24
C LEU A 344 6.85 5.61 18.14
N ASP A 345 5.87 5.40 19.02
CA ASP A 345 5.46 6.42 20.00
C ASP A 345 6.45 6.56 21.16
N THR A 346 7.24 5.51 21.43
CA THR A 346 8.24 5.51 22.51
C THR A 346 9.59 6.05 22.09
N VAL A 347 9.88 6.05 20.79
CA VAL A 347 11.14 6.56 20.25
C VAL A 347 11.10 8.09 20.25
N ALA A 348 11.85 8.71 21.16
CA ALA A 348 11.91 10.17 21.30
C ALA A 348 12.58 10.89 20.10
N THR A 349 13.16 10.16 19.14
CA THR A 349 13.76 10.76 17.95
C THR A 349 12.72 11.04 16.88
N PRO A 350 12.71 12.26 16.29
CA PRO A 350 11.80 12.56 15.19
C PRO A 350 12.08 11.61 14.02
N PHE A 351 11.05 10.95 13.52
CA PHE A 351 11.15 10.13 12.33
C PHE A 351 11.56 11.00 11.14
N LEU A 352 12.54 10.52 10.38
CA LEU A 352 12.77 11.09 9.07
C LEU A 352 11.62 10.61 8.17
N SER A 353 10.76 11.56 7.80
CA SER A 353 9.77 11.35 6.74
C SER A 353 10.51 11.26 5.41
N THR A 354 11.14 10.10 5.18
CA THR A 354 11.89 9.81 3.97
C THR A 354 10.95 9.22 2.94
N ARG A 355 10.66 9.99 1.90
CA ARG A 355 9.92 9.49 0.73
C ARG A 355 10.84 8.59 -0.10
N ASN A 356 10.29 7.58 -0.77
CA ASN A 356 11.06 6.69 -1.65
C ASN A 356 12.24 5.99 -0.94
N VAL A 357 12.00 5.46 0.27
CA VAL A 357 12.89 4.51 0.95
C VAL A 357 12.15 3.22 1.15
N VAL A 358 12.75 2.12 0.70
CA VAL A 358 12.17 0.78 0.71
C VAL A 358 13.16 -0.14 1.41
N ALA A 359 12.71 -0.90 2.42
CA ALA A 359 13.54 -1.89 3.10
C ALA A 359 12.88 -3.27 3.06
N THR A 360 13.57 -4.24 2.46
CA THR A 360 13.07 -5.60 2.27
C THR A 360 14.05 -6.58 2.89
N LEU A 361 13.59 -7.40 3.84
CA LEU A 361 14.38 -8.46 4.47
C LEU A 361 14.10 -9.80 3.79
N ASP A 362 15.13 -10.35 3.14
CA ASP A 362 15.12 -11.68 2.56
C ASP A 362 15.56 -12.71 3.61
N THR A 363 14.65 -13.64 3.91
CA THR A 363 14.83 -14.65 4.96
C THR A 363 15.69 -15.84 4.53
N VAL A 364 15.84 -16.06 3.21
CA VAL A 364 16.63 -17.17 2.65
C VAL A 364 18.08 -16.77 2.55
N SER A 365 18.36 -15.55 2.09
CA SER A 365 19.71 -15.03 1.96
C SER A 365 20.22 -14.28 3.19
N HIS A 366 19.38 -14.13 4.23
CA HIS A 366 19.66 -13.36 5.45
C HIS A 366 20.17 -11.94 5.14
N ARG A 367 19.51 -11.28 4.20
CA ARG A 367 19.93 -9.97 3.67
C ARG A 367 18.79 -8.98 3.68
N MET A 368 19.04 -7.81 4.27
CA MET A 368 18.16 -6.66 4.12
C MET A 368 18.64 -5.79 2.95
N THR A 369 17.78 -5.57 1.96
CA THR A 369 18.04 -4.61 0.88
C THR A 369 17.37 -3.29 1.22
N LEU A 370 18.17 -2.22 1.27
CA LEU A 370 17.70 -0.85 1.49
C LEU A 370 17.86 -0.05 0.19
N VAL A 371 16.73 0.24 -0.45
CA VAL A 371 16.67 1.05 -1.68
C VAL A 371 16.28 2.48 -1.30
N MET A 372 17.07 3.46 -1.74
CA MET A 372 16.84 4.87 -1.43
C MET A 372 16.96 5.72 -2.69
N SER A 373 16.04 6.66 -2.87
CA SER A 373 16.23 7.75 -3.84
C SER A 373 17.37 8.68 -3.41
N SER A 374 17.94 9.41 -4.36
CA SER A 374 18.93 10.47 -4.11
C SER A 374 18.45 11.50 -3.07
N GLY A 375 17.21 11.98 -3.18
CA GLY A 375 16.64 12.94 -2.23
C GLY A 375 16.46 12.36 -0.82
N ALA A 376 16.07 11.09 -0.70
CA ALA A 376 16.00 10.41 0.59
C ALA A 376 17.38 10.24 1.23
N LEU A 377 18.38 9.86 0.43
CA LEU A 377 19.75 9.72 0.89
C LEU A 377 20.29 11.06 1.41
N GLU A 378 20.03 12.17 0.73
CA GLU A 378 20.44 13.50 1.19
C GLU A 378 19.80 13.87 2.53
N ALA A 379 18.51 13.59 2.71
CA ALA A 379 17.84 13.79 4.00
C ALA A 379 18.45 12.93 5.12
N ILE A 380 18.74 11.66 4.83
CA ILE A 380 19.41 10.75 5.77
C ILE A 380 20.82 11.26 6.10
N GLN A 381 21.60 11.69 5.11
CA GLN A 381 22.96 12.22 5.31
C GLN A 381 22.97 13.49 6.17
N GLN A 382 21.98 14.36 6.02
CA GLN A 382 21.84 15.56 6.85
C GLN A 382 21.58 15.20 8.32
N ASP A 383 20.78 14.17 8.57
CA ASP A 383 20.46 13.73 9.93
C ASP A 383 21.57 12.89 10.56
N LEU A 384 22.23 12.01 9.80
CA LEU A 384 23.40 11.25 10.27
C LEU A 384 24.52 12.16 10.80
N ARG A 385 24.67 13.36 10.23
CA ARG A 385 25.64 14.36 10.74
C ARG A 385 25.29 14.86 12.14
N ARG A 386 24.03 14.76 12.58
CA ARG A 386 23.58 15.10 13.94
C ARG A 386 23.83 13.97 14.94
N PHE A 387 23.99 12.74 14.46
CA PHE A 387 24.23 11.54 15.27
C PHE A 387 25.55 10.86 14.87
N PRO A 388 26.71 11.52 15.10
CA PRO A 388 27.99 10.97 14.68
C PRO A 388 28.29 9.66 15.44
N PRO A 389 28.93 8.67 14.77
CA PRO A 389 29.27 7.37 15.35
C PRO A 389 30.13 7.45 16.63
N THR A 390 30.81 8.56 16.88
CA THR A 390 31.74 8.72 18.00
C THR A 390 31.05 9.05 19.32
N ILE A 391 29.78 9.48 19.30
CA ILE A 391 29.02 9.78 20.51
C ILE A 391 28.23 8.52 20.89
N PHE A 392 28.94 7.42 21.16
CA PHE A 392 28.33 6.31 21.88
C PHE A 392 28.22 6.73 23.33
N PRO A 393 27.00 6.85 23.83
CA PRO A 393 26.84 7.54 25.07
C PRO A 393 27.20 6.56 26.20
N SER A 394 27.90 7.06 27.21
CA SER A 394 28.48 6.26 28.31
C SER A 394 27.40 5.44 29.02
N MET A 395 27.78 4.35 29.71
CA MET A 395 26.85 3.44 30.40
C MET A 395 25.71 4.20 31.10
N GLY A 396 24.46 3.98 30.64
CA GLY A 396 23.26 4.66 31.15
C GLY A 396 22.58 5.64 30.19
N SER A 397 23.14 5.84 29.00
CA SER A 397 22.57 6.73 27.99
C SER A 397 21.64 6.03 27.00
N THR A 398 20.69 6.78 26.42
CA THR A 398 19.84 6.28 25.33
C THR A 398 20.69 5.90 24.10
N PRO A 399 20.47 4.72 23.49
CA PRO A 399 21.22 4.30 22.31
C PRO A 399 21.01 5.29 21.15
N ALA A 400 22.04 5.49 20.33
CA ALA A 400 21.92 6.27 19.10
C ALA A 400 20.93 5.55 18.17
N ARG A 401 19.84 6.23 17.82
CA ARG A 401 18.76 5.64 17.03
C ARG A 401 18.37 6.57 15.88
N VAL A 402 18.39 6.02 14.66
CA VAL A 402 17.88 6.70 13.46
C VAL A 402 16.72 5.86 12.93
N SER A 403 15.54 6.47 12.83
CA SER A 403 14.33 5.80 12.39
C SER A 403 13.75 6.46 11.14
N LEU A 404 13.42 5.63 10.16
CA LEU A 404 12.90 6.02 8.84
C LEU A 404 11.48 5.46 8.68
N LEU A 405 10.57 6.28 8.15
CA LEU A 405 9.31 5.76 7.61
C LEU A 405 9.58 5.22 6.20
N LEU A 406 9.07 4.03 5.91
CA LEU A 406 9.27 3.38 4.63
C LEU A 406 8.08 3.67 3.69
N ASP A 407 8.39 3.72 2.40
CA ASP A 407 7.42 3.83 1.32
C ASP A 407 6.94 2.44 0.89
N LEU A 408 5.88 2.39 0.10
CA LEU A 408 5.40 1.14 -0.48
C LEU A 408 6.36 0.65 -1.57
N ASP A 409 6.71 -0.63 -1.49
CA ASP A 409 7.37 -1.38 -2.56
C ASP A 409 6.35 -2.22 -3.35
N PRO A 410 6.05 -1.86 -4.62
CA PRO A 410 5.19 -2.67 -5.48
C PRO A 410 5.78 -4.03 -5.82
N GLY A 411 7.10 -4.23 -5.67
CA GLY A 411 7.80 -5.49 -5.87
C GLY A 411 7.84 -6.40 -4.64
N SER A 412 7.32 -5.94 -3.49
CA SER A 412 7.30 -6.74 -2.27
C SER A 412 6.45 -8.00 -2.41
N GLN A 413 6.86 -9.06 -1.71
CA GLN A 413 6.08 -10.31 -1.63
C GLN A 413 5.14 -10.33 -0.43
N ALA A 414 5.54 -9.63 0.64
CA ALA A 414 4.81 -9.51 1.89
C ALA A 414 5.13 -8.19 2.60
N TYR A 415 4.16 -7.66 3.33
CA TYR A 415 4.34 -6.58 4.31
C TYR A 415 4.18 -7.15 5.71
N LEU A 416 5.02 -6.65 6.62
CA LEU A 416 4.74 -6.78 8.03
C LEU A 416 3.59 -5.83 8.39
N THR A 417 2.66 -6.32 9.20
CA THR A 417 1.53 -5.55 9.73
C THR A 417 1.46 -5.78 11.23
N TRP A 418 1.01 -4.78 11.97
CA TRP A 418 0.90 -4.85 13.42
C TRP A 418 -0.19 -3.92 13.91
N ARG A 419 -0.96 -4.35 14.91
CA ARG A 419 -1.93 -3.53 15.63
C ARG A 419 -1.82 -3.79 17.13
N LYS A 420 -2.25 -2.81 17.93
CA LYS A 420 -2.38 -2.93 19.38
C LYS A 420 -3.12 -4.21 19.75
N GLY A 421 -2.55 -4.95 20.69
CA GLY A 421 -3.09 -6.23 21.16
C GLY A 421 -2.54 -7.46 20.43
N GLN A 422 -1.70 -7.28 19.40
CA GLN A 422 -0.95 -8.38 18.79
C GLN A 422 0.38 -8.60 19.51
N ASP A 423 0.72 -9.87 19.73
CA ASP A 423 1.97 -10.28 20.40
C ASP A 423 3.23 -10.04 19.53
N GLY A 424 3.05 -9.85 18.22
CA GLY A 424 4.14 -9.65 17.27
C GLY A 424 3.67 -9.33 15.85
N PRO A 425 4.60 -9.18 14.89
CA PRO A 425 4.28 -8.98 13.47
C PRO A 425 3.31 -10.03 12.93
N ALA A 426 2.29 -9.58 12.22
CA ALA A 426 1.55 -10.40 11.25
C ALA A 426 2.12 -10.18 9.84
N VAL A 427 1.99 -11.19 8.99
CA VAL A 427 2.46 -11.12 7.59
C VAL A 427 1.25 -11.02 6.67
N PHE A 428 1.17 -9.92 5.93
CA PHE A 428 0.23 -9.74 4.83
C PHE A 428 0.98 -10.04 3.53
N ASN A 429 0.50 -10.94 2.67
CA ASN A 429 1.30 -11.48 1.57
C ASN A 429 0.53 -11.62 0.24
N ALA A 430 1.21 -11.36 -0.86
CA ALA A 430 0.70 -11.53 -2.22
C ALA A 430 0.58 -13.00 -2.64
N ARG A 431 1.44 -13.85 -2.07
CA ARG A 431 1.66 -15.24 -2.48
C ARG A 431 1.90 -16.13 -1.26
N PRO A 432 1.47 -17.40 -1.29
CA PRO A 432 1.81 -18.36 -0.24
C PRO A 432 3.33 -18.42 -0.02
N ASN A 433 3.76 -18.51 1.24
CA ASN A 433 5.17 -18.69 1.64
C ASN A 433 6.12 -17.61 1.07
N PRO A 434 5.93 -16.32 1.42
CA PRO A 434 6.85 -15.27 0.99
C PRO A 434 8.26 -15.54 1.53
N THR A 435 9.27 -15.38 0.68
CA THR A 435 10.69 -15.54 1.08
C THR A 435 11.30 -14.24 1.59
N SER A 436 10.62 -13.13 1.37
CA SER A 436 10.99 -11.81 1.85
C SER A 436 9.78 -11.04 2.35
N TYR A 437 10.02 -10.16 3.32
CA TYR A 437 9.01 -9.24 3.82
C TYR A 437 9.53 -7.81 3.92
N HIS A 438 8.61 -6.89 3.76
CA HIS A 438 8.84 -5.46 3.75
C HIS A 438 8.34 -4.84 5.06
N GLY A 439 9.15 -3.98 5.67
CA GLY A 439 8.77 -3.25 6.88
C GLY A 439 8.00 -1.97 6.56
N CYS A 440 7.21 -1.46 7.50
CA CYS A 440 6.55 -0.16 7.39
C CYS A 440 7.44 1.00 7.90
N TRP A 441 8.45 0.67 8.70
CA TRP A 441 9.48 1.58 9.19
C TRP A 441 10.79 0.80 9.37
N LEU A 442 11.91 1.52 9.44
CA LEU A 442 13.24 0.96 9.69
C LEU A 442 13.91 1.74 10.81
N SER A 443 14.46 1.06 11.82
CA SER A 443 15.27 1.70 12.86
C SER A 443 16.66 1.09 12.92
N PHE A 444 17.66 1.95 12.84
CA PHE A 444 19.04 1.61 13.15
C PHE A 444 19.32 1.94 14.61
N VAL A 445 19.73 0.94 15.38
CA VAL A 445 20.05 1.08 16.80
C VAL A 445 21.52 0.76 17.00
N GLY A 446 22.29 1.80 17.32
CA GLY A 446 23.68 1.67 17.72
C GLY A 446 23.78 1.41 19.21
N HIS A 447 24.30 0.24 19.59
CA HIS A 447 24.64 -0.07 20.97
C HIS A 447 26.09 0.32 21.25
N GLY A 448 26.36 0.77 22.48
CA GLY A 448 27.72 0.98 22.97
C GLY A 448 28.51 -0.34 23.05
N GLN A 449 29.64 -0.35 23.76
CA GLN A 449 30.50 -1.55 23.91
C GLN A 449 29.89 -2.70 24.76
N GLY A 450 28.58 -2.93 24.67
CA GLY A 450 27.87 -4.01 25.36
C GLY A 450 27.84 -5.32 24.57
N LEU A 451 27.50 -6.40 25.28
CA LEU A 451 27.34 -7.78 24.77
C LEU A 451 26.06 -8.00 23.94
N GLU A 452 25.41 -6.93 23.45
CA GLU A 452 24.20 -7.10 22.66
C GLU A 452 24.54 -7.70 21.29
N LYS A 453 23.83 -8.77 20.94
CA LYS A 453 24.01 -9.49 19.69
C LYS A 453 23.52 -8.61 18.54
N GLU A 454 24.42 -8.31 17.60
CA GLU A 454 24.04 -7.69 16.33
C GLU A 454 23.00 -8.54 15.62
N SER A 455 21.96 -7.89 15.12
CA SER A 455 20.86 -8.59 14.46
C SER A 455 20.04 -7.67 13.57
N ILE A 456 19.43 -8.25 12.55
CA ILE A 456 18.36 -7.65 11.75
C ILE A 456 17.10 -8.47 11.98
N GLY A 457 16.03 -7.83 12.45
CA GLY A 457 14.80 -8.56 12.75
C GLY A 457 13.55 -7.70 12.66
N PRO A 458 12.38 -8.34 12.57
CA PRO A 458 11.11 -7.63 12.61
C PRO A 458 10.80 -7.18 14.04
N VAL A 459 10.25 -5.98 14.17
CA VAL A 459 9.71 -5.44 15.43
C VAL A 459 8.41 -4.76 15.09
N GLU A 460 7.29 -5.18 15.69
CA GLU A 460 5.94 -4.80 15.25
C GLU A 460 5.78 -5.00 13.73
N ASP A 461 5.46 -3.96 12.97
CA ASP A 461 5.37 -3.98 11.51
C ASP A 461 6.60 -3.37 10.81
N GLY A 462 7.69 -3.12 11.52
CA GLY A 462 8.93 -2.58 10.96
C GLY A 462 10.10 -3.52 11.09
N LEU A 463 11.26 -2.99 10.71
CA LEU A 463 12.55 -3.66 10.80
C LEU A 463 13.45 -2.90 11.77
N GLU A 464 14.12 -3.64 12.65
CA GLU A 464 15.14 -3.10 13.54
C GLU A 464 16.49 -3.72 13.21
N VAL A 465 17.51 -2.86 13.11
CA VAL A 465 18.90 -3.25 12.89
C VAL A 465 19.69 -2.86 14.13
N ARG A 466 20.10 -3.85 14.91
CA ARG A 466 20.96 -3.67 16.07
C ARG A 466 22.41 -3.86 15.68
N MET A 467 23.22 -2.84 15.93
CA MET A 467 24.62 -2.80 15.52
C MET A 467 25.51 -2.42 16.70
N ASN A 468 26.73 -2.95 16.71
CA ASN A 468 27.79 -2.42 17.55
C ASN A 468 28.36 -1.13 16.93
N ALA A 469 29.23 -0.46 17.69
CA ALA A 469 29.85 0.80 17.26
C ALA A 469 30.58 0.71 15.91
N SER A 470 31.33 -0.37 15.67
CA SER A 470 32.11 -0.53 14.44
C SER A 470 31.23 -0.76 13.20
N THR A 471 30.14 -1.51 13.35
CA THR A 471 29.19 -1.75 12.26
C THR A 471 28.38 -0.51 11.95
N TRP A 472 27.96 0.23 12.98
CA TRP A 472 27.30 1.52 12.81
C TRP A 472 28.19 2.52 12.06
N GLU A 473 29.47 2.62 12.43
CA GLU A 473 30.44 3.49 11.75
C GLU A 473 30.58 3.12 10.26
N ARG A 474 30.72 1.82 9.95
CA ARG A 474 30.77 1.34 8.56
C ARG A 474 29.50 1.70 7.77
N LEU A 475 28.32 1.48 8.35
CA LEU A 475 27.05 1.84 7.71
C LEU A 475 26.94 3.35 7.49
N SER A 476 27.32 4.16 8.48
CA SER A 476 27.31 5.61 8.39
C SER A 476 28.23 6.11 7.26
N GLN A 477 29.46 5.58 7.18
CA GLN A 477 30.41 5.92 6.11
C GLN A 477 29.92 5.47 4.73
N ALA A 478 29.30 4.30 4.65
CA ALA A 478 28.67 3.83 3.42
C ALA A 478 27.58 4.79 2.93
N LEU A 479 26.66 5.19 3.82
CA LEU A 479 25.60 6.14 3.51
C LEU A 479 26.16 7.51 3.11
N LEU A 480 27.20 8.00 3.80
CA LEU A 480 27.84 9.28 3.48
C LEU A 480 28.60 9.28 2.15
N SER A 481 29.27 8.17 1.81
CA SER A 481 30.07 8.05 0.58
C SER A 481 29.26 7.79 -0.69
N LYS A 482 27.96 7.47 -0.56
CA LYS A 482 27.08 7.09 -1.68
C LYS A 482 27.59 5.88 -2.47
N THR A 483 28.38 5.01 -1.84
CA THR A 483 28.94 3.83 -2.50
C THR A 483 28.07 2.60 -2.24
N PRO A 484 27.52 1.94 -3.28
CA PRO A 484 26.80 0.70 -3.09
C PRO A 484 27.71 -0.29 -2.35
N THR A 485 27.22 -0.80 -1.24
CA THR A 485 28.02 -1.69 -0.40
C THR A 485 27.13 -2.66 0.37
N VAL A 486 27.76 -3.73 0.83
CA VAL A 486 27.15 -4.72 1.70
C VAL A 486 27.82 -4.58 3.07
N VAL A 487 27.03 -4.17 4.06
CA VAL A 487 27.50 -4.00 5.44
C VAL A 487 27.08 -5.24 6.25
N PRO A 488 28.02 -6.05 6.73
CA PRO A 488 27.69 -7.20 7.58
C PRO A 488 27.18 -6.74 8.95
N VAL A 489 26.13 -7.39 9.45
CA VAL A 489 25.53 -7.16 10.77
C VAL A 489 25.32 -8.51 11.45
N GLY A 490 26.24 -8.92 12.32
CA GLY A 490 26.21 -10.26 12.90
C GLY A 490 26.25 -11.37 11.83
N THR A 491 25.19 -12.18 11.76
CA THR A 491 25.01 -13.23 10.76
C THR A 491 24.25 -12.79 9.51
N GLU A 492 23.69 -11.58 9.52
CA GLU A 492 22.97 -10.98 8.39
C GLU A 492 23.83 -9.92 7.67
N ALA A 493 23.27 -9.30 6.62
CA ALA A 493 23.89 -8.16 5.96
C ALA A 493 22.86 -7.14 5.45
N ILE A 494 23.30 -5.89 5.36
CA ILE A 494 22.56 -4.78 4.73
C ILE A 494 23.16 -4.49 3.38
N GLN A 495 22.37 -4.58 2.31
CA GLN A 495 22.76 -4.15 0.97
C GLN A 495 22.15 -2.77 0.68
N LEU A 496 23.01 -1.78 0.44
CA LEU A 496 22.59 -0.43 0.07
C LEU A 496 22.45 -0.31 -1.45
N VAL A 497 21.29 0.15 -1.91
CA VAL A 497 20.99 0.41 -3.32
C VAL A 497 20.50 1.85 -3.48
N TYR A 498 21.13 2.59 -4.38
CA TYR A 498 20.77 3.98 -4.66
C TYR A 498 20.10 4.05 -6.04
N ALA A 499 18.86 4.55 -6.06
CA ALA A 499 18.01 4.64 -7.25
C ALA A 499 18.14 5.99 -7.98
#